data_AF-A0A2G8S5Y9-F1
#
_entry.id   AF-A0A2G8S5Y9-F1
#
_cell.length_a   1.000
_cell.length_b   1.000
_cell.length_c   1.000
_cell.angle_alpha   90.00
_cell.angle_beta   90.00
_cell.angle_gamma   90.00
#
_symmetry.space_group_name_H-M   'P 1'
#
loop_
_entity.id
_entity.type
_entity.pdbx_description
1 polymer ?
#
loop_
_entity_poly.entity_id
_entity_poly.type
_entity_poly.pdbx_seq_one_letter_code
_entity_poly.pdbx_strand_id
1 'polypeptide(L)'
;MGGWVEEKGRISMSLINVAALGVGGRPLRVKVYNKFKNAIALVVTRGAAVERDPDGSKRIVFRDEEAGPSWVLRDWTYMCRPDPRVNLMPYTELIPAIRRALRDIHVPGQRLEKEWGAPSALQVARLLGSLGPLGGDAPAQKPVHKIDRRKVQVSKLLDELAKQGVTEPESAVVPPGHVLLERLLKRYKALLTEMRTEGVAEAERSTLSSQPPPGATSSQPKTSSGPSAGRDFGHERQQARDLNVMDALPGREVIKARRGRQVNNHGSNVAARKQVDR
;
A
#
# COMPACT_ATOMS: atom_id res chain seq x y z
N MET A 1 17.87 -15.71 24.59
CA MET A 1 18.09 -14.87 23.39
C MET A 1 19.55 -15.01 23.00
N GLY A 2 19.84 -15.78 21.95
CA GLY A 2 21.22 -15.94 21.46
C GLY A 2 21.70 -14.61 20.88
N GLY A 3 22.69 -13.99 21.53
CA GLY A 3 23.35 -12.80 21.03
C GLY A 3 24.07 -13.17 19.74
N TRP A 4 23.51 -12.76 18.60
CA TRP A 4 24.21 -12.81 17.33
C TRP A 4 25.42 -11.89 17.44
N VAL A 5 26.61 -12.48 17.48
CA VAL A 5 27.86 -11.73 17.39
C VAL A 5 27.94 -11.22 15.97
N GLU A 6 27.50 -9.97 15.75
CA GLU A 6 27.78 -9.27 14.50
C GLU A 6 29.30 -9.16 14.37
N GLU A 7 29.86 -9.87 13.39
CA GLU A 7 31.26 -9.76 13.03
C GLU A 7 31.56 -8.28 12.74
N LYS A 8 32.37 -7.66 13.60
CA LYS A 8 32.78 -6.26 13.47
C LYS A 8 33.23 -5.99 12.02
N GLY A 9 32.46 -5.18 11.30
CA GLY A 9 32.79 -4.70 9.97
C GLY A 9 31.96 -5.26 8.81
N ARG A 10 31.05 -6.22 9.03
CA ARG A 10 30.06 -6.61 8.00
C ARG A 10 28.74 -5.90 8.23
N ILE A 11 28.29 -5.16 7.22
CA ILE A 11 27.00 -4.47 7.24
C ILE A 11 26.00 -5.34 6.49
N SER A 12 24.94 -5.80 7.16
CA SER A 12 23.80 -6.44 6.50
C SER A 12 22.94 -5.36 5.82
N MET A 13 23.35 -4.93 4.62
CA MET A 13 22.56 -4.03 3.79
C MET A 13 22.54 -4.47 2.33
N SER A 14 21.38 -4.38 1.71
CA SER A 14 21.23 -4.53 0.26
C SER A 14 21.23 -3.14 -0.38
N LEU A 15 22.06 -2.92 -1.41
CA LEU A 15 22.14 -1.66 -2.14
C LEU A 15 21.95 -1.90 -3.64
N ILE A 16 20.93 -1.27 -4.22
CA ILE A 16 20.57 -1.36 -5.63
C ILE A 16 20.89 -0.04 -6.32
N ASN A 17 21.65 -0.11 -7.42
CA ASN A 17 21.97 1.03 -8.26
C ASN A 17 20.87 1.25 -9.31
N VAL A 18 20.22 2.41 -9.27
CA VAL A 18 19.15 2.85 -10.20
C VAL A 18 19.65 4.00 -11.10
N ALA A 19 20.90 3.93 -11.55
CA ALA A 19 21.45 4.91 -12.49
C ALA A 19 20.75 4.85 -13.86
N ALA A 20 20.33 6.00 -14.37
CA ALA A 20 19.74 6.10 -15.71
C ALA A 20 20.79 5.83 -16.80
N LEU A 21 20.38 5.16 -17.89
CA LEU A 21 21.27 4.77 -18.99
C LEU A 21 21.93 5.96 -19.70
N GLY A 22 21.31 7.14 -19.67
CA GLY A 22 21.83 8.37 -20.28
C GLY A 22 22.97 9.05 -19.51
N VAL A 23 23.33 8.55 -18.33
CA VAL A 23 24.35 9.16 -17.45
C VAL A 23 25.73 8.58 -17.78
N GLY A 24 26.26 8.95 -18.94
CA GLY A 24 27.57 8.54 -19.42
C GLY A 24 27.74 7.02 -19.66
N GLY A 25 28.96 6.62 -20.04
CA GLY A 25 29.29 5.22 -20.33
C GLY A 25 29.29 4.30 -19.10
N ARG A 26 29.24 2.97 -19.32
CA ARG A 26 29.32 1.95 -18.27
C ARG A 26 30.49 2.16 -17.29
N PRO A 27 31.73 2.50 -17.74
CA PRO A 27 32.84 2.71 -16.82
C PRO A 27 32.61 3.86 -15.82
N LEU A 28 32.01 4.97 -16.27
CA LEU A 28 31.70 6.10 -15.40
C LEU A 28 30.65 5.72 -14.35
N ARG A 29 29.58 5.03 -14.76
CA ARG A 29 28.54 4.57 -13.83
C ARG A 29 29.10 3.63 -12.76
N VAL A 30 30.02 2.74 -13.12
CA VAL A 30 30.72 1.86 -12.17
C VAL A 30 31.59 2.66 -11.21
N LYS A 31 32.37 3.64 -11.70
CA LYS A 31 33.20 4.51 -10.84
C LYS A 31 32.36 5.31 -9.84
N VAL A 32 31.27 5.94 -10.31
CA VAL A 32 30.32 6.68 -9.48
C VAL A 32 29.74 5.77 -8.40
N TYR A 33 29.25 4.59 -8.78
CA TYR A 33 28.65 3.64 -7.85
C TYR A 33 29.65 3.15 -6.80
N ASN A 34 30.87 2.77 -7.21
CA ASN A 34 31.91 2.32 -6.30
C ASN A 34 32.32 3.42 -5.31
N LYS A 35 32.46 4.67 -5.78
CA LYS A 35 32.77 5.81 -4.92
C LYS A 35 31.68 6.06 -3.89
N PHE A 36 30.42 6.01 -4.31
CA PHE A 36 29.27 6.13 -3.43
C PHE A 36 29.21 4.99 -2.39
N LYS A 37 29.41 3.74 -2.83
CA LYS A 37 29.47 2.56 -1.95
C LYS A 37 30.60 2.69 -0.92
N ASN A 38 31.79 3.13 -1.34
CA ASN A 38 32.92 3.33 -0.45
C ASN A 38 32.65 4.43 0.58
N ALA A 39 32.02 5.53 0.16
CA ALA A 39 31.68 6.60 1.08
C ALA A 39 30.64 6.16 2.13
N ILE A 40 29.62 5.37 1.74
CA ILE A 40 28.71 4.72 2.71
C ILE A 40 29.50 3.82 3.65
N ALA A 41 30.40 2.97 3.12
CA ALA A 41 31.19 2.07 3.94
C ALA A 41 32.05 2.83 4.97
N LEU A 42 32.67 3.95 4.60
CA LEU A 42 33.43 4.80 5.52
C LEU A 42 32.55 5.36 6.64
N VAL A 43 31.35 5.84 6.31
CA VAL A 43 30.41 6.38 7.30
C VAL A 43 29.92 5.28 8.24
N VAL A 44 29.45 4.16 7.71
CA VAL A 44 28.77 3.12 8.49
C VAL A 44 29.76 2.24 9.26
N THR A 45 30.89 1.84 8.68
CA THR A 45 31.85 0.94 9.36
C THR A 45 32.88 1.66 10.22
N ARG A 46 33.21 2.92 9.91
CA ARG A 46 34.29 3.68 10.59
C ARG A 46 33.83 5.01 11.19
N GLY A 47 32.52 5.29 11.17
CA GLY A 47 31.98 6.54 11.70
C GLY A 47 32.58 7.79 11.08
N ALA A 48 32.95 7.74 9.79
CA ALA A 48 33.64 8.85 9.14
C ALA A 48 32.82 10.15 9.24
N ALA A 49 33.47 11.22 9.68
CA ALA A 49 32.96 12.57 9.77
C ALA A 49 33.95 13.53 9.11
N VAL A 50 33.52 14.76 8.85
CA VAL A 50 34.39 15.80 8.31
C VAL A 50 34.43 16.94 9.30
N GLU A 51 35.64 17.27 9.72
CA GLU A 51 35.92 18.39 10.60
C GLU A 51 36.66 19.48 9.84
N ARG A 52 36.50 20.71 10.33
CA ARG A 52 37.23 21.86 9.81
C ARG A 52 38.34 22.18 10.80
N ASP A 53 39.56 22.13 10.32
CA ASP A 53 40.73 22.49 11.10
C ASP A 53 40.77 24.00 11.36
N PRO A 54 41.56 24.46 12.35
CA PRO A 54 41.75 25.89 12.61
C PRO A 54 42.20 26.65 11.35
N ASP A 55 42.98 26.00 10.49
CA ASP A 55 43.48 26.53 9.22
C ASP A 55 42.39 26.60 8.13
N GLY A 56 41.15 26.20 8.44
CA GLY A 56 40.01 26.22 7.51
C GLY A 56 39.97 25.03 6.54
N SER A 57 40.99 24.17 6.54
CA SER A 57 41.04 22.94 5.74
C SER A 57 40.03 21.91 6.25
N LYS A 58 39.46 21.11 5.33
CA LYS A 58 38.51 20.04 5.66
C LYS A 58 39.28 18.73 5.75
N ARG A 59 39.23 18.04 6.89
CA ARG A 59 39.81 16.70 7.06
C ARG A 59 38.76 15.68 7.44
N ILE A 60 38.99 14.43 7.06
CA ILE A 60 38.12 13.31 7.44
C ILE A 60 38.63 12.77 8.78
N VAL A 61 37.74 12.69 9.77
CA VAL A 61 38.01 12.14 11.10
C VAL A 61 37.14 10.91 11.28
N PHE A 62 37.69 9.84 11.86
CA PHE A 62 36.96 8.61 12.15
C PHE A 62 36.56 8.59 13.62
N ARG A 63 35.29 8.34 13.89
CA ARG A 63 34.69 8.31 15.23
C ARG A 63 34.09 6.94 15.44
N ASP A 64 34.85 6.04 16.06
CA ASP A 64 34.44 4.64 16.21
C ASP A 64 33.15 4.49 17.02
N GLU A 65 32.87 5.43 17.93
CA GLU A 65 31.63 5.53 18.69
C GLU A 65 30.39 5.83 17.83
N GLU A 66 30.59 6.50 16.69
CA GLU A 66 29.53 6.73 15.73
C GLU A 66 29.42 5.59 14.72
N ALA A 67 30.35 4.64 14.66
CA ALA A 67 30.29 3.53 13.73
C ALA A 67 29.21 2.50 14.14
N GLY A 68 28.72 1.75 13.15
CA GLY A 68 27.87 0.57 13.37
C GLY A 68 26.44 0.69 12.82
N PRO A 69 25.51 -0.11 13.37
CA PRO A 69 24.18 -0.30 12.78
C PRO A 69 23.25 0.90 12.96
N SER A 70 23.63 1.95 13.69
CA SER A 70 22.83 3.16 13.90
C SER A 70 22.60 3.99 12.62
N TRP A 71 23.32 3.68 11.53
CA TRP A 71 23.17 4.39 10.26
C TRP A 71 22.24 3.69 9.27
N VAL A 72 21.99 2.39 9.44
CA VAL A 72 21.28 1.56 8.47
C VAL A 72 20.23 0.72 9.16
N LEU A 73 19.13 0.45 8.47
CA LEU A 73 18.07 -0.41 8.96
C LEU A 73 18.37 -1.83 8.52
N ARG A 74 18.22 -2.77 9.45
CA ARG A 74 18.57 -4.17 9.22
C ARG A 74 17.57 -4.80 8.27
N ASP A 75 18.06 -5.55 7.28
CA ASP A 75 17.25 -6.25 6.27
C ASP A 75 16.49 -5.31 5.30
N TRP A 76 16.87 -4.02 5.24
CA TRP A 76 16.34 -3.08 4.26
C TRP A 76 17.14 -3.11 2.95
N THR A 77 16.41 -2.88 1.86
CA THR A 77 17.00 -2.67 0.53
C THR A 77 17.00 -1.20 0.17
N TYR A 78 18.19 -0.64 0.03
CA TYR A 78 18.41 0.76 -0.35
C TYR A 78 18.48 0.88 -1.86
N MET A 79 17.76 1.84 -2.42
CA MET A 79 17.85 2.19 -3.83
C MET A 79 18.57 3.54 -3.95
N CYS A 80 19.66 3.59 -4.72
CA CYS A 80 20.38 4.83 -4.96
C CYS A 80 20.41 5.21 -6.44
N ARG A 81 20.24 6.49 -6.73
CA ARG A 81 20.42 7.07 -8.06
C ARG A 81 21.50 8.15 -7.96
N PRO A 82 22.78 7.78 -7.97
CA PRO A 82 23.85 8.75 -7.77
C PRO A 82 23.98 9.68 -8.99
N ASP A 83 24.14 10.97 -8.73
CA ASP A 83 24.44 11.97 -9.75
C ASP A 83 25.87 11.75 -10.30
N PRO A 84 26.12 11.86 -11.61
CA PRO A 84 27.47 11.74 -12.17
C PRO A 84 28.49 12.72 -11.56
N ARG A 85 28.04 13.88 -11.05
CA ARG A 85 28.89 14.85 -10.34
C ARG A 85 29.52 14.28 -9.08
N VAL A 86 28.95 13.22 -8.49
CA VAL A 86 29.54 12.49 -7.35
C VAL A 86 30.94 11.96 -7.69
N ASN A 87 31.21 11.61 -8.96
CA ASN A 87 32.54 11.17 -9.37
C ASN A 87 33.62 12.25 -9.17
N LEU A 88 33.24 13.53 -9.27
CA LEU A 88 34.14 14.67 -9.13
C LEU A 88 34.18 15.22 -7.69
N MET A 89 33.17 14.94 -6.88
CA MET A 89 33.05 15.46 -5.51
C MET A 89 34.10 14.85 -4.56
N PRO A 90 34.92 15.64 -3.84
CA PRO A 90 35.86 15.08 -2.88
C PRO A 90 35.13 14.39 -1.71
N TYR A 91 35.78 13.41 -1.06
CA TYR A 91 35.16 12.70 0.08
C TYR A 91 34.81 13.64 1.24
N THR A 92 35.54 14.75 1.40
CA THR A 92 35.27 15.81 2.37
C THR A 92 33.91 16.50 2.16
N GLU A 93 33.32 16.42 0.97
CA GLU A 93 31.98 16.94 0.67
C GLU A 93 30.95 15.83 0.56
N LEU A 94 31.36 14.67 0.04
CA LEU A 94 30.47 13.52 -0.15
C LEU A 94 30.05 12.88 1.18
N ILE A 95 30.96 12.77 2.15
CA ILE A 95 30.68 12.14 3.45
C ILE A 95 29.57 12.88 4.21
N PRO A 96 29.61 14.22 4.40
CA PRO A 96 28.52 14.95 5.04
C PRO A 96 27.16 14.77 4.34
N ALA A 97 27.15 14.78 3.00
CA ALA A 97 25.93 14.57 2.23
C ALA A 97 25.33 13.16 2.47
N ILE A 98 26.18 12.13 2.50
CA ILE A 98 25.75 10.75 2.79
C ILE A 98 25.26 10.62 4.22
N ARG A 99 25.94 11.20 5.22
CA ARG A 99 25.49 11.17 6.62
C ARG A 99 24.10 11.79 6.78
N ARG A 100 23.85 12.91 6.10
CA ARG A 100 22.53 13.53 6.09
C ARG A 100 21.48 12.62 5.45
N ALA A 101 21.75 12.10 4.26
CA ALA A 101 20.82 11.20 3.57
C ALA A 101 20.51 9.92 4.37
N LEU A 102 21.52 9.32 5.01
CA LEU A 102 21.33 8.14 5.86
C LEU A 102 20.47 8.48 7.09
N ARG A 103 20.70 9.62 7.76
CA ARG A 103 19.84 10.09 8.86
C ARG A 103 18.40 10.33 8.42
N ASP A 104 18.23 10.99 7.27
CA ASP A 104 16.92 11.31 6.70
C ASP A 104 16.11 10.04 6.35
N ILE A 105 16.78 8.91 6.07
CA ILE A 105 16.14 7.61 5.84
C ILE A 105 15.96 6.83 7.15
N HIS A 106 16.98 6.84 8.01
CA HIS A 106 17.02 6.01 9.21
C HIS A 106 15.95 6.43 10.24
N VAL A 107 15.78 7.73 10.48
CA VAL A 107 14.81 8.23 11.47
C VAL A 107 13.36 7.86 11.09
N PRO A 108 12.87 8.14 9.87
CA PRO A 108 11.55 7.70 9.45
C PRO A 108 11.42 6.18 9.37
N GLY A 109 12.46 5.47 8.90
CA GLY A 109 12.40 4.02 8.77
C GLY A 109 12.34 3.29 10.11
N GLN A 110 13.09 3.74 11.13
CA GLN A 110 12.93 3.22 12.50
C GLN A 110 11.51 3.45 13.04
N ARG A 111 10.92 4.61 12.74
CA ARG A 111 9.54 4.89 13.13
C ARG A 111 8.58 3.92 12.45
N LEU A 112 8.74 3.68 11.15
CA LEU A 112 7.95 2.70 10.40
C LEU A 112 8.12 1.29 10.96
N GLU A 113 9.34 0.87 11.30
CA GLU A 113 9.58 -0.44 11.93
C GLU A 113 8.88 -0.57 13.28
N LYS A 114 8.87 0.50 14.10
CA LYS A 114 8.12 0.51 15.36
C LYS A 114 6.61 0.43 15.12
N GLU A 115 6.11 1.13 14.10
CA GLU A 115 4.69 1.12 13.71
C GLU A 115 4.24 -0.22 13.08
N TRP A 116 5.16 -0.94 12.42
CA TRP A 116 4.92 -2.25 11.82
C TRP A 116 5.12 -3.41 12.80
N GLY A 117 6.13 -3.29 13.67
CA GLY A 117 6.43 -4.23 14.75
C GLY A 117 5.47 -4.10 15.93
N ALA A 118 4.75 -2.97 16.03
CA ALA A 118 3.54 -2.91 16.84
C ALA A 118 2.62 -4.02 16.32
N PRO A 119 2.25 -5.00 17.18
CA PRO A 119 1.55 -6.19 16.74
C PRO A 119 0.35 -5.73 15.93
N SER A 120 0.22 -6.23 14.70
CA SER A 120 -0.81 -5.83 13.73
C SER A 120 -2.24 -5.91 14.30
N ALA A 121 -2.40 -6.52 15.48
CA ALA A 121 -3.51 -6.30 16.41
C ALA A 121 -3.86 -4.83 16.67
N LEU A 122 -2.93 -3.87 16.69
CA LEU A 122 -3.24 -2.44 16.87
C LEU A 122 -3.66 -1.76 15.56
N GLN A 123 -3.14 -2.12 14.40
CA GLN A 123 -3.66 -1.58 13.13
C GLN A 123 -5.03 -2.18 12.80
N VAL A 124 -5.23 -3.48 13.10
CA VAL A 124 -6.55 -4.12 13.07
C VAL A 124 -7.44 -3.55 14.18
N ALA A 125 -6.97 -3.30 15.40
CA ALA A 125 -7.78 -2.67 16.47
C ALA A 125 -8.03 -1.17 16.25
N ARG A 126 -7.20 -0.48 15.46
CA ARG A 126 -7.41 0.93 15.07
C ARG A 126 -8.37 1.01 13.88
N LEU A 127 -8.30 0.06 12.93
CA LEU A 127 -9.32 -0.15 11.91
C LEU A 127 -10.66 -0.58 12.55
N LEU A 128 -10.65 -1.54 13.47
CA LEU A 128 -11.83 -1.97 14.23
C LEU A 128 -12.33 -0.90 15.21
N GLY A 129 -11.44 -0.10 15.79
CA GLY A 129 -11.78 1.04 16.66
C GLY A 129 -12.36 2.22 15.88
N SER A 130 -11.92 2.43 14.63
CA SER A 130 -12.55 3.38 13.70
C SER A 130 -13.93 2.92 13.21
N LEU A 131 -14.25 1.62 13.36
CA LEU A 131 -15.60 1.09 13.13
C LEU A 131 -16.54 1.33 14.33
N GLY A 132 -16.03 1.88 15.43
CA GLY A 132 -16.77 2.25 16.63
C GLY A 132 -17.05 1.06 17.56
N PRO A 133 -17.10 1.27 18.89
CA PRO A 133 -17.51 0.24 19.83
C PRO A 133 -18.95 -0.21 19.54
N LEU A 134 -19.16 -1.52 19.37
CA LEU A 134 -20.45 -2.16 19.06
C LEU A 134 -21.49 -2.09 20.20
N GLY A 135 -21.38 -1.18 21.16
CA GLY A 135 -22.27 -1.18 22.32
C GLY A 135 -22.14 0.02 23.24
N GLY A 136 -21.97 1.23 22.70
CA GLY A 136 -22.14 2.45 23.48
C GLY A 136 -23.41 3.15 23.03
N ASP A 137 -24.33 3.36 23.96
CA ASP A 137 -25.65 3.99 23.81
C ASP A 137 -25.58 5.33 23.07
N ALA A 138 -25.53 5.28 21.74
CA ALA A 138 -25.64 6.45 20.91
C ALA A 138 -27.13 6.80 20.75
N PRO A 139 -27.52 8.07 20.95
CA PRO A 139 -28.90 8.51 20.87
C PRO A 139 -29.47 8.14 19.49
N ALA A 140 -30.68 7.60 19.52
CA ALA A 140 -31.39 6.98 18.41
C ALA A 140 -31.25 7.75 17.07
N GLN A 141 -30.21 7.41 16.29
CA GLN A 141 -30.14 7.79 14.89
C GLN A 141 -31.21 7.01 14.13
N LYS A 142 -31.93 7.74 13.26
CA LYS A 142 -33.04 7.22 12.46
C LYS A 142 -32.64 5.90 11.76
N PRO A 143 -33.49 4.85 11.82
CA PRO A 143 -33.13 3.47 11.48
C PRO A 143 -32.61 3.28 10.04
N VAL A 144 -33.01 4.15 9.11
CA VAL A 144 -32.67 4.06 7.69
C VAL A 144 -31.16 4.04 7.43
N HIS A 145 -30.35 4.79 8.19
CA HIS A 145 -28.90 4.88 7.93
C HIS A 145 -28.09 3.68 8.44
N LYS A 146 -28.66 2.82 9.31
CA LYS A 146 -27.94 1.67 9.88
C LYS A 146 -27.78 0.54 8.87
N ILE A 147 -28.83 0.26 8.10
CA ILE A 147 -28.84 -0.81 7.09
C ILE A 147 -27.84 -0.49 5.97
N ASP A 148 -27.81 0.75 5.49
CA ASP A 148 -26.90 1.14 4.41
C ASP A 148 -25.43 1.05 4.81
N ARG A 149 -25.10 1.44 6.05
CA ARG A 149 -23.73 1.28 6.57
C ARG A 149 -23.31 -0.19 6.64
N ARG A 150 -24.23 -1.09 7.01
CA ARG A 150 -23.96 -2.53 7.08
C ARG A 150 -23.81 -3.16 5.70
N LYS A 151 -24.60 -2.74 4.70
CA LYS A 151 -24.42 -3.16 3.30
C LYS A 151 -23.01 -2.85 2.79
N VAL A 152 -22.49 -1.66 3.10
CA VAL A 152 -21.11 -1.27 2.75
C VAL A 152 -20.08 -2.17 3.45
N GLN A 153 -20.32 -2.55 4.71
CA GLN A 153 -19.43 -3.47 5.44
C GLN A 153 -19.45 -4.88 4.86
N VAL A 154 -20.62 -5.38 4.47
CA VAL A 154 -20.77 -6.69 3.80
C VAL A 154 -20.03 -6.69 2.47
N SER A 155 -20.19 -5.64 1.65
CA SER A 155 -19.47 -5.51 0.37
C SER A 155 -17.95 -5.53 0.57
N LYS A 156 -17.41 -4.81 1.55
CA LYS A 156 -15.97 -4.84 1.86
C LYS A 156 -15.48 -6.22 2.28
N LEU A 157 -16.28 -6.96 3.07
CA LEU A 157 -15.91 -8.33 3.46
C LEU A 157 -15.94 -9.29 2.29
N LEU A 158 -16.89 -9.13 1.36
CA LEU A 158 -16.95 -9.93 0.14
C LEU A 158 -15.72 -9.68 -0.74
N ASP A 159 -15.28 -8.43 -0.88
CA ASP A 159 -14.06 -8.10 -1.62
C ASP A 159 -12.81 -8.75 -0.99
N GLU A 160 -12.71 -8.75 0.35
CA GLU A 160 -11.61 -9.40 1.06
C GLU A 160 -11.66 -10.93 0.95
N LEU A 161 -12.85 -11.53 1.00
CA LEU A 161 -13.03 -12.97 0.80
C LEU A 161 -12.70 -13.40 -0.63
N ALA A 162 -13.06 -12.58 -1.63
CA ALA A 162 -12.70 -12.80 -3.02
C ALA A 162 -11.19 -12.76 -3.24
N LYS A 163 -10.45 -11.86 -2.57
CA LYS A 163 -8.98 -11.85 -2.58
C LYS A 163 -8.36 -13.12 -2.02
N GLN A 164 -9.05 -13.81 -1.11
CA GLN A 164 -8.64 -15.11 -0.56
C GLN A 164 -9.13 -16.30 -1.42
N GLY A 165 -9.73 -16.05 -2.58
CA GLY A 165 -10.24 -17.08 -3.49
C GLY A 165 -11.59 -17.67 -3.08
N VAL A 166 -12.31 -17.04 -2.15
CA VAL A 166 -13.66 -17.48 -1.74
C VAL A 166 -14.71 -16.72 -2.52
N THR A 167 -15.34 -17.39 -3.47
CA THR A 167 -16.43 -16.85 -4.29
C THR A 167 -17.81 -17.06 -3.66
N GLU A 168 -17.97 -18.10 -2.85
CA GLU A 168 -19.25 -18.44 -2.19
C GLU A 168 -19.06 -18.58 -0.67
N PRO A 169 -19.22 -17.49 0.10
CA PRO A 169 -18.92 -17.49 1.53
C PRO A 169 -19.92 -18.26 2.40
N GLU A 170 -21.11 -18.59 1.88
CA GLU A 170 -22.11 -19.35 2.61
C GLU A 170 -21.80 -20.85 2.64
N SER A 171 -21.23 -21.38 1.55
CA SER A 171 -20.87 -22.79 1.35
C SER A 171 -19.39 -23.08 1.62
N ALA A 172 -18.56 -22.06 1.79
CA ALA A 172 -17.12 -22.21 1.97
C ALA A 172 -16.75 -23.06 3.20
N VAL A 173 -16.09 -24.20 2.95
CA VAL A 173 -15.43 -25.02 3.97
C VAL A 173 -14.04 -24.46 4.20
N VAL A 174 -13.73 -24.07 5.43
CA VAL A 174 -12.43 -23.50 5.78
C VAL A 174 -11.41 -24.61 5.98
N PRO A 175 -10.28 -24.60 5.25
CA PRO A 175 -9.19 -25.51 5.53
C PRO A 175 -8.68 -25.30 6.97
N PRO A 176 -8.44 -26.38 7.75
CA PRO A 176 -7.95 -26.25 9.11
C PRO A 176 -6.61 -25.48 9.14
N GLY A 177 -6.49 -24.54 10.07
CA GLY A 177 -5.29 -23.71 10.25
C GLY A 177 -5.35 -22.33 9.56
N HIS A 178 -6.38 -22.04 8.75
CA HIS A 178 -6.55 -20.73 8.11
C HIS A 178 -7.29 -19.72 9.00
N VAL A 179 -6.68 -19.33 10.12
CA VAL A 179 -7.26 -18.49 11.19
C VAL A 179 -7.88 -17.17 10.66
N LEU A 180 -7.29 -16.56 9.65
CA LEU A 180 -7.80 -15.32 9.04
C LEU A 180 -9.13 -15.56 8.30
N LEU A 181 -9.21 -16.64 7.53
CA LEU A 181 -10.40 -16.97 6.75
C LEU A 181 -11.57 -17.36 7.67
N GLU A 182 -11.30 -18.13 8.73
CA GLU A 182 -12.28 -18.45 9.77
C GLU A 182 -12.87 -17.19 10.40
N ARG A 183 -12.03 -16.20 10.73
CA ARG A 183 -12.49 -14.93 11.32
C ARG A 183 -13.32 -14.11 10.34
N LEU A 184 -12.91 -14.02 9.07
CA LEU A 184 -13.66 -13.29 8.05
C LEU A 184 -15.05 -13.91 7.82
N LEU A 185 -15.13 -15.22 7.68
CA LEU A 185 -16.40 -15.94 7.49
C LEU A 185 -17.30 -15.84 8.73
N LYS A 186 -16.73 -15.94 9.94
CA LYS A 186 -17.48 -15.73 11.19
C LYS A 186 -18.08 -14.33 11.24
N ARG A 187 -17.32 -13.30 10.84
CA ARG A 187 -17.80 -11.91 10.82
C ARG A 187 -18.87 -11.68 9.75
N TYR A 188 -18.70 -12.25 8.57
CA TYR A 188 -19.69 -12.20 7.49
C TYR A 188 -21.03 -12.82 7.94
N LYS A 189 -21.00 -14.02 8.53
CA LYS A 189 -22.20 -14.68 9.05
C LYS A 189 -22.91 -13.87 10.14
N ALA A 190 -22.15 -13.26 11.06
CA ALA A 190 -22.71 -12.39 12.09
C ALA A 190 -23.43 -11.17 11.50
N LEU A 191 -22.83 -10.47 10.53
CA LEU A 191 -23.45 -9.32 9.88
C LEU A 191 -24.72 -9.69 9.10
N LEU A 192 -24.75 -10.85 8.45
CA LEU A 192 -25.97 -11.34 7.80
C LEU A 192 -27.09 -11.60 8.80
N THR A 193 -26.78 -12.20 9.96
CA THR A 193 -27.79 -12.42 11.01
C THR A 193 -28.32 -11.11 11.59
N GLU A 194 -27.44 -10.12 11.79
CA GLU A 194 -27.83 -8.78 12.25
C GLU A 194 -28.72 -8.06 11.23
N MET A 195 -28.42 -8.16 9.93
CA MET A 195 -29.26 -7.58 8.87
C MET A 195 -30.63 -8.26 8.75
N ARG A 196 -30.68 -9.60 8.88
CA ARG A 196 -31.94 -10.35 8.84
C ARG A 196 -32.85 -10.00 10.02
N THR A 197 -32.29 -9.95 11.24
CA THR A 197 -33.05 -9.63 12.45
C THR A 197 -33.58 -8.20 12.44
N GLU A 198 -32.81 -7.23 11.92
CA GLU A 198 -33.30 -5.86 11.74
C GLU A 198 -34.40 -5.76 10.67
N GLY A 199 -34.26 -6.47 9.55
CA GLY A 199 -35.29 -6.49 8.51
C GLY A 199 -36.62 -7.06 9.00
N VAL A 200 -36.58 -8.10 9.84
CA VAL A 200 -37.79 -8.66 10.49
C VAL A 200 -38.41 -7.64 11.44
N ALA A 201 -37.61 -6.98 12.28
CA ALA A 201 -38.11 -5.96 13.21
C ALA A 201 -38.71 -4.74 12.49
N GLU A 202 -38.20 -4.36 11.32
CA GLU A 202 -38.75 -3.28 10.50
C GLU A 202 -40.05 -3.68 9.79
N ALA A 203 -40.15 -4.93 9.34
CA ALA A 203 -41.39 -5.48 8.80
C ALA A 203 -42.51 -5.50 9.86
N GLU A 204 -42.21 -5.92 11.09
CA GLU A 204 -43.16 -5.93 12.21
C GLU A 204 -43.61 -4.51 12.63
N ARG A 205 -42.70 -3.53 12.57
CA ARG A 205 -43.08 -2.12 12.82
C ARG A 205 -43.98 -1.57 11.71
N SER A 206 -43.73 -1.96 10.47
CA SER A 206 -44.51 -1.51 9.32
C SER A 206 -45.93 -2.11 9.32
N THR A 207 -46.09 -3.35 9.78
CA THR A 207 -47.42 -3.98 9.96
C THR A 207 -48.19 -3.37 11.13
N LEU A 208 -47.53 -3.01 12.23
CA LEU A 208 -48.18 -2.33 13.36
C LEU A 208 -48.58 -0.89 13.03
N SER A 209 -47.78 -0.16 12.24
CA SER A 209 -48.08 1.22 11.84
C SER A 209 -49.20 1.33 10.80
N SER A 210 -49.54 0.24 10.10
CA SER A 210 -50.62 0.21 9.10
C SER A 210 -51.95 -0.27 9.67
N GLN A 211 -52.00 -0.64 10.95
CA GLN A 211 -53.26 -1.00 11.59
C GLN A 211 -54.05 0.29 11.89
N PRO A 212 -55.26 0.48 11.30
CA PRO A 212 -56.06 1.67 11.56
C PRO A 212 -56.43 1.74 13.05
N PRO A 213 -56.43 2.94 13.66
CA PRO A 213 -56.78 3.09 15.07
C PRO A 213 -58.19 2.54 15.30
N PRO A 214 -58.39 1.66 16.30
CA PRO A 214 -59.70 1.14 16.63
C PRO A 214 -60.57 2.28 17.19
N GLY A 215 -61.43 2.86 16.35
CA GLY A 215 -62.36 3.91 16.78
C GLY A 215 -62.79 4.94 15.72
N ALA A 216 -62.27 4.92 14.50
CA ALA A 216 -62.72 5.87 13.48
C ALA A 216 -64.06 5.43 12.85
N THR A 217 -65.17 5.83 13.46
CA THR A 217 -66.51 5.73 12.88
C THR A 217 -66.57 6.49 11.57
N SER A 218 -66.84 5.73 10.51
CA SER A 218 -67.07 6.17 9.13
C SER A 218 -68.22 7.17 9.03
N SER A 219 -67.91 8.39 8.63
CA SER A 219 -68.87 9.34 8.08
C SER A 219 -68.47 9.64 6.63
N GLN A 220 -69.26 9.11 5.69
CA GLN A 220 -69.18 9.43 4.26
C GLN A 220 -69.33 10.94 4.01
N PRO A 221 -68.73 11.44 2.93
CA PRO A 221 -69.54 12.28 2.06
C PRO A 221 -69.43 11.96 0.57
N LYS A 222 -70.46 12.45 -0.10
CA LYS A 222 -70.92 12.24 -1.47
C LYS A 222 -70.08 12.99 -2.51
N THR A 223 -69.95 12.32 -3.67
CA THR A 223 -70.01 12.83 -5.06
C THR A 223 -69.59 14.27 -5.36
N SER A 224 -68.64 14.44 -6.29
CA SER A 224 -68.92 15.15 -7.56
C SER A 224 -67.76 15.02 -8.54
N SER A 225 -68.10 14.53 -9.73
CA SER A 225 -67.37 14.55 -10.98
C SER A 225 -66.98 15.96 -11.44
N GLY A 226 -65.80 16.11 -12.04
CA GLY A 226 -65.44 17.28 -12.85
C GLY A 226 -64.07 17.12 -13.53
N PRO A 227 -63.88 17.58 -14.78
CA PRO A 227 -63.01 16.91 -15.73
C PRO A 227 -61.62 17.54 -15.93
N SER A 228 -60.69 16.64 -16.26
CA SER A 228 -59.58 16.76 -17.21
C SER A 228 -59.24 18.18 -17.73
N ALA A 229 -58.14 18.73 -17.24
CA ALA A 229 -57.38 19.77 -17.92
C ALA A 229 -55.90 19.39 -17.86
N GLY A 230 -55.29 19.30 -19.04
CA GLY A 230 -53.99 18.71 -19.30
C GLY A 230 -52.83 19.35 -18.54
N ARG A 231 -51.81 18.52 -18.29
CA ARG A 231 -50.47 18.95 -17.96
C ARG A 231 -49.47 18.32 -18.90
N ASP A 232 -48.58 19.19 -19.34
CA ASP A 232 -47.59 19.04 -20.37
C ASP A 232 -46.63 17.87 -20.14
N PHE A 233 -46.47 17.08 -21.22
CA PHE A 233 -45.33 16.21 -21.43
C PHE A 233 -44.13 17.07 -21.84
N GLY A 234 -43.30 17.44 -20.87
CA GLY A 234 -42.03 18.12 -21.11
C GLY A 234 -40.98 17.67 -20.10
N HIS A 235 -39.92 17.04 -20.60
CA HIS A 235 -38.68 16.64 -19.91
C HIS A 235 -38.60 15.22 -19.33
N GLU A 236 -38.67 14.20 -20.20
CA GLU A 236 -38.14 12.87 -19.84
C GLU A 236 -37.46 12.16 -21.02
N ARG A 237 -36.55 12.86 -21.71
CA ARG A 237 -35.62 12.26 -22.69
C ARG A 237 -34.27 12.97 -22.71
N GLN A 238 -33.55 12.96 -21.58
CA GLN A 238 -32.12 13.36 -21.59
C GLN A 238 -31.31 12.65 -20.47
N GLN A 239 -31.52 11.35 -20.25
CA GLN A 239 -30.68 10.54 -19.35
C GLN A 239 -30.27 9.17 -19.93
N ALA A 240 -30.22 9.05 -21.26
CA ALA A 240 -29.76 7.83 -21.94
C ALA A 240 -28.56 8.09 -22.86
N ARG A 241 -27.60 8.92 -22.44
CA ARG A 241 -26.38 9.21 -23.22
C ARG A 241 -25.04 9.15 -22.48
N ASP A 242 -24.99 8.68 -21.22
CA ASP A 242 -23.73 8.59 -20.46
C ASP A 242 -23.31 7.17 -20.05
N LEU A 243 -23.72 6.16 -20.81
CA LEU A 243 -23.19 4.79 -20.68
C LEU A 243 -22.59 4.32 -22.00
N ASN A 244 -21.55 5.03 -22.48
CA ASN A 244 -20.61 4.51 -23.49
C ASN A 244 -19.34 5.39 -23.59
N VAL A 245 -18.64 5.57 -22.47
CA VAL A 245 -17.27 6.14 -22.46
C VAL A 245 -16.37 5.21 -21.64
N MET A 246 -16.16 3.98 -22.11
CA MET A 246 -15.14 3.06 -21.56
C MET A 246 -14.39 2.23 -22.62
N ASP A 247 -14.51 2.53 -23.92
CA ASP A 247 -13.88 1.71 -24.99
C ASP A 247 -12.89 2.44 -25.91
N ALA A 248 -12.34 3.59 -25.50
CA ALA A 248 -11.30 4.26 -26.27
C ALA A 248 -10.13 4.72 -25.39
N LEU A 249 -9.24 3.78 -25.04
CA LEU A 249 -7.87 4.11 -24.67
C LEU A 249 -6.87 3.42 -25.62
N PRO A 250 -6.02 4.18 -26.32
CA PRO A 250 -5.00 3.64 -27.22
C PRO A 250 -3.81 3.15 -26.38
N GLY A 251 -3.46 1.86 -26.46
CA GLY A 251 -2.28 1.39 -25.74
C GLY A 251 -2.01 -0.11 -25.67
N ARG A 252 -2.82 -0.97 -26.30
CA ARG A 252 -2.65 -2.43 -26.19
C ARG A 252 -1.74 -3.09 -27.24
N GLU A 253 -1.24 -2.34 -28.22
CA GLU A 253 -0.46 -2.87 -29.35
C GLU A 253 1.07 -2.95 -29.08
N VAL A 254 1.61 -2.28 -28.06
CA VAL A 254 3.08 -2.12 -27.93
C VAL A 254 3.77 -3.32 -27.26
N ILE A 255 3.04 -4.28 -26.70
CA ILE A 255 3.63 -5.38 -25.90
C ILE A 255 3.98 -6.63 -26.75
N LYS A 256 3.48 -6.76 -27.99
CA LYS A 256 3.81 -7.93 -28.85
C LYS A 256 5.12 -7.78 -29.64
N ALA A 257 5.64 -6.57 -29.85
CA ALA A 257 6.83 -6.37 -30.70
C ALA A 257 8.18 -6.64 -30.02
N ARG A 258 8.24 -6.82 -28.69
CA ARG A 258 9.53 -6.94 -27.97
C ARG A 258 9.99 -8.37 -27.66
N ARG A 259 9.16 -9.39 -27.94
CA ARG A 259 9.49 -10.80 -27.65
C ARG A 259 10.19 -11.56 -28.79
N GLY A 260 10.28 -10.98 -29.99
CA GLY A 260 10.88 -11.64 -31.16
C GLY A 260 12.39 -11.41 -31.38
N ARG A 261 13.04 -10.51 -30.61
CA ARG A 261 14.43 -10.08 -30.90
C ARG A 261 15.52 -10.71 -30.03
N GLN A 262 15.18 -11.61 -29.11
CA GLN A 262 16.14 -12.14 -28.13
C GLN A 262 16.69 -13.54 -28.43
N VAL A 263 16.34 -14.15 -29.57
CA VAL A 263 16.76 -15.53 -29.90
C VAL A 263 18.01 -15.60 -30.81
N ASN A 264 18.43 -14.50 -31.46
CA ASN A 264 19.51 -14.57 -32.47
C ASN A 264 20.93 -14.16 -32.03
N ASN A 265 21.20 -13.91 -30.74
CA ASN A 265 22.52 -13.42 -30.31
C ASN A 265 23.38 -14.42 -29.50
N HIS A 266 23.12 -15.74 -29.61
CA HIS A 266 23.96 -16.78 -29.00
C HIS A 266 24.68 -17.60 -30.07
N GLY A 267 25.51 -16.95 -30.89
CA GLY A 267 26.38 -17.65 -31.84
C GLY A 267 27.65 -16.84 -32.09
N SER A 268 28.79 -17.51 -31.90
CA SER A 268 30.13 -17.07 -32.31
C SER A 268 30.89 -16.16 -31.33
N ASN A 269 31.63 -16.80 -30.41
CA ASN A 269 32.97 -16.35 -30.02
C ASN A 269 33.70 -17.49 -29.28
N VAL A 270 34.07 -18.53 -30.04
CA VAL A 270 35.12 -19.48 -29.64
C VAL A 270 36.07 -19.62 -30.84
N ALA A 271 37.10 -18.78 -30.88
CA ALA A 271 38.29 -19.02 -31.68
C ALA A 271 39.47 -18.24 -31.13
N ALA A 272 40.63 -18.88 -31.15
CA ALA A 272 41.97 -18.33 -31.00
C ALA A 272 42.46 -17.98 -29.58
N ARG A 273 42.85 -19.02 -28.82
CA ARG A 273 44.08 -18.94 -28.03
C ARG A 273 45.12 -19.85 -28.66
N LYS A 274 46.02 -19.21 -29.41
CA LYS A 274 47.23 -19.77 -30.00
C LYS A 274 48.11 -20.38 -28.91
N GLN A 275 48.58 -21.59 -29.17
CA GLN A 275 49.85 -22.10 -28.69
C GLN A 275 50.96 -21.10 -29.03
N VAL A 276 51.79 -20.78 -28.05
CA VAL A 276 53.15 -20.29 -28.28
C VAL A 276 54.04 -21.16 -27.39
N ASP A 277 54.76 -22.07 -28.05
CA ASP A 277 55.90 -22.78 -27.52
C ASP A 277 57.08 -21.81 -27.32
N ARG A 278 57.77 -21.92 -26.19
CA ARG A 278 59.22 -22.12 -26.06
C ARG A 278 59.65 -22.09 -24.60
#